data_AF-A0A972ZES8-F1
#
_entry.id   AF-A0A972ZES8-F1
#
_cell.length_a   1.000
_cell.length_b   1.000
_cell.length_c   1.000
_cell.angle_alpha   90.00
_cell.angle_beta   90.00
_cell.angle_gamma   90.00
#
_symmetry.space_group_name_H-M   'P 1'
#
loop_
_entity.id
_entity.type
_entity.pdbx_description
1 polymer ?
#
loop_
_entity_poly.entity_id
_entity_poly.type
_entity_poly.pdbx_seq_one_letter_code
_entity_poly.pdbx_strand_id
1 'polypeptide(L)'
;MRRPQTFFLPLFMVTVIGMTVAVIVAVYAARTAAVARGIDRAETLFRENSCDGGFAQLVRISYWANPHPALVSRLRCTAIIGHVHLGDDDGALVLADRVLEAHVSVPRPETIWVALYQQASRFLDPIWLKKQGGLAPDQEAGYQTMLAELQRLNDPERLASFNARLASLPAPIRASRVEGVPAPPPSPRTTSIAKPTRHPPSMAEPEPRTESDWGAGRFAVACGASIWVYNTDGKHTGEVTPGTLLAVSDIRKGEGEEIAVCQPADAPLNAPPLLVRTRDLALYDGDLARLSPSIHDLLVRRGRIESELRQQRRSIAARNPHAAAYKEATANYKAFIANVKKTTALRDSTTGAERMRYATDLHAMKNEAPALREAYEKSKREYGEWKASHGSDAASAPQVVALQTRLDKVAAELAQYDL
;
A
#
# COMPACT_ATOMS: atom_id res chain seq x y z
N MET A 1 -14.36 48.10 55.20
CA MET A 1 -13.62 46.85 54.93
C MET A 1 -13.64 46.57 53.42
N ARG A 2 -12.60 47.01 52.68
CA ARG A 2 -12.46 46.72 51.24
C ARG A 2 -11.87 45.32 51.09
N ARG A 3 -12.58 44.40 50.43
CA ARG A 3 -12.09 43.06 50.09
C ARG A 3 -11.26 43.13 48.80
N PRO A 4 -9.95 42.82 48.83
CA PRO A 4 -9.13 42.78 47.62
C PRO A 4 -8.95 41.31 47.19
N GLN A 5 -9.89 40.71 46.46
CA GLN A 5 -9.77 39.27 46.10
C GLN A 5 -10.41 38.84 44.76
N THR A 6 -10.22 39.58 43.66
CA THR A 6 -10.67 39.09 42.33
C THR A 6 -9.65 39.20 41.18
N PHE A 7 -8.48 39.82 41.38
CA PHE A 7 -7.50 39.99 40.28
C PHE A 7 -6.47 38.87 40.15
N PHE A 8 -6.36 37.93 41.10
CA PHE A 8 -5.31 36.88 41.07
C PHE A 8 -5.63 35.66 40.19
N LEU A 9 -6.90 35.30 40.04
CA LEU A 9 -7.32 34.13 39.26
C LEU A 9 -7.01 34.23 37.74
N PRO A 10 -7.23 35.37 37.04
CA PRO A 10 -6.98 35.44 35.60
C PRO A 10 -5.49 35.35 35.25
N LEU A 11 -4.59 35.91 36.06
CA LEU A 11 -3.15 35.89 35.79
C LEU A 11 -2.57 34.48 35.92
N PHE A 12 -3.02 33.71 36.92
CA PHE A 12 -2.59 32.33 37.10
C PHE A 12 -3.01 31.45 35.91
N MET A 13 -4.27 31.56 35.47
CA MET A 13 -4.78 30.80 34.32
C MET A 13 -4.01 31.14 33.03
N VAL A 14 -3.73 32.42 32.77
CA VAL A 14 -2.93 32.83 31.60
C VAL A 14 -1.51 32.24 31.65
N THR A 15 -0.89 32.20 32.83
CA THR A 15 0.46 31.64 33.00
C THR A 15 0.50 30.13 32.75
N VAL A 16 -0.47 29.38 33.30
CA VAL A 16 -0.56 27.92 33.13
C VAL A 16 -0.85 27.56 31.67
N ILE A 17 -1.76 28.29 31.01
CA ILE A 17 -2.05 28.11 29.58
C ILE A 17 -0.79 28.42 28.76
N GLY A 18 -0.10 29.53 29.05
CA GLY A 18 1.14 29.92 28.39
C GLY A 18 2.24 28.86 28.50
N MET A 19 2.49 28.33 29.70
CA MET A 19 3.47 27.25 29.91
C MET A 19 3.07 25.97 29.17
N THR A 20 1.80 25.60 29.19
CA THR A 20 1.30 24.40 28.51
C THR A 20 1.52 24.50 27.00
N VAL A 21 1.18 25.65 26.41
CA VAL A 21 1.43 25.91 24.98
C VAL A 21 2.92 25.87 24.68
N ALA A 22 3.77 26.47 25.51
CA ALA A 22 5.22 26.46 25.33
C ALA A 22 5.81 25.03 25.34
N VAL A 23 5.35 24.17 26.27
CA VAL A 23 5.78 22.76 26.34
C VAL A 23 5.33 21.99 25.09
N ILE A 24 4.09 22.18 24.64
CA ILE A 24 3.58 21.54 23.42
C ILE A 24 4.42 21.94 22.21
N VAL A 25 4.72 23.24 22.06
CA VAL A 25 5.56 23.76 20.96
C VAL A 25 6.98 23.20 21.03
N ALA A 26 7.57 23.11 22.23
CA ALA A 26 8.91 22.56 22.41
C ALA A 26 8.97 21.06 22.05
N VAL A 27 8.01 20.25 22.51
CA VAL A 27 7.91 18.83 22.17
C VAL A 27 7.71 18.66 20.66
N TYR A 28 6.86 19.48 20.05
CA TYR A 28 6.62 19.48 18.61
C TYR A 28 7.90 19.80 17.82
N ALA A 29 8.63 20.85 18.20
CA ALA A 29 9.88 21.24 17.57
C ALA A 29 10.95 20.13 17.71
N ALA A 30 11.06 19.53 18.90
CA ALA A 30 12.00 18.43 19.16
C ALA A 30 11.69 17.20 18.30
N ARG A 31 10.41 16.82 18.17
CA ARG A 31 9.96 15.72 17.30
C ARG A 31 10.24 16.00 15.83
N THR A 32 9.87 17.18 15.35
CA THR A 32 10.13 17.62 13.98
C THR A 32 11.63 17.53 13.64
N ALA A 33 12.48 18.03 14.54
CA ALA A 33 13.94 17.97 14.38
C ALA A 33 14.49 16.52 14.46
N ALA A 34 13.88 15.64 15.25
CA ALA A 34 14.27 14.23 15.30
C ALA A 34 13.90 13.49 14.01
N VAL A 35 12.70 13.71 13.47
CA VAL A 35 12.25 13.12 12.21
C VAL A 35 13.13 13.60 11.06
N ALA A 36 13.39 14.91 10.96
CA ALA A 36 14.22 15.44 9.88
C ALA A 36 15.65 14.91 9.92
N ARG A 37 16.31 14.86 11.08
CA ARG A 37 17.61 14.18 11.22
C ARG A 37 17.54 12.70 10.84
N GLY A 38 16.40 12.07 11.10
CA GLY A 38 16.15 10.70 10.72
C GLY A 38 16.09 10.51 9.20
N ILE A 39 15.45 11.45 8.50
CA ILE A 39 15.39 11.51 7.03
C ILE A 39 16.78 11.76 6.45
N ASP A 40 17.51 12.76 6.97
CA ASP A 40 18.89 13.07 6.54
C ASP A 40 19.78 11.83 6.65
N ARG A 41 19.66 11.07 7.76
CA ARG A 41 20.42 9.83 7.96
C ARG A 41 20.03 8.73 6.96
N ALA A 42 18.75 8.59 6.63
CA ALA A 42 18.33 7.61 5.62
C ALA A 42 18.88 7.97 4.23
N GLU A 43 18.87 9.26 3.88
CA GLU A 43 19.47 9.75 2.63
C GLU A 43 20.97 9.45 2.56
N THR A 44 21.72 9.68 3.65
CA THR A 44 23.14 9.28 3.75
C THR A 44 23.31 7.77 3.52
N LEU A 45 22.48 6.93 4.16
CA LEU A 45 22.55 5.48 4.01
C LEU A 45 22.29 5.02 2.57
N PHE A 46 21.35 5.64 1.86
CA PHE A 46 21.12 5.36 0.45
C PHE A 46 22.32 5.75 -0.42
N ARG A 47 22.95 6.90 -0.15
CA ARG A 47 24.17 7.33 -0.87
C ARG A 47 25.37 6.42 -0.60
N GLU A 48 25.42 5.79 0.57
CA GLU A 48 26.40 4.77 0.94
C GLU A 48 26.04 3.37 0.43
N ASN A 49 25.01 3.25 -0.43
CA ASN A 49 24.51 1.99 -0.99
C ASN A 49 23.99 0.99 0.08
N SER A 50 23.59 1.48 1.25
CA SER A 50 22.97 0.70 2.33
C SER A 50 21.45 0.86 2.29
N CYS A 51 20.82 0.29 1.26
CA CYS A 51 19.37 0.44 1.03
C CYS A 51 18.52 -0.11 2.19
N ASP A 52 18.84 -1.28 2.72
CA ASP A 52 18.10 -1.88 3.84
C ASP A 52 18.16 -0.99 5.09
N GLY A 53 19.33 -0.44 5.40
CA GLY A 53 19.51 0.49 6.52
C GLY A 53 18.72 1.78 6.32
N GLY A 54 18.72 2.33 5.11
CA GLY A 54 17.95 3.51 4.75
C GLY A 54 16.45 3.30 4.92
N PHE A 55 15.90 2.20 4.38
CA PHE A 55 14.48 1.88 4.51
C PHE A 55 14.07 1.58 5.95
N ALA A 56 14.87 0.80 6.69
CA ALA A 56 14.62 0.55 8.12
C ALA A 56 14.55 1.87 8.93
N GLN A 57 15.42 2.82 8.61
CA GLN A 57 15.42 4.15 9.21
C GLN A 57 14.16 4.95 8.86
N LEU A 58 13.72 4.94 7.60
CA LEU A 58 12.48 5.59 7.17
C LEU A 58 11.24 5.00 7.83
N VAL A 59 11.15 3.66 7.94
CA VAL A 59 10.05 2.97 8.62
C VAL A 59 9.96 3.41 10.09
N ARG A 60 11.11 3.45 10.79
CA ARG A 60 11.17 3.85 12.21
C ARG A 60 10.63 5.26 12.47
N ILE A 61 10.86 6.20 11.53
CA ILE A 61 10.44 7.60 11.70
C ILE A 61 9.08 7.92 11.06
N SER A 62 8.54 7.03 10.23
CA SER A 62 7.28 7.24 9.49
C SER A 62 6.09 7.59 10.39
N TYR A 63 5.94 6.89 11.51
CA TYR A 63 4.87 7.14 12.49
C TYR A 63 4.91 8.58 13.01
N TRP A 64 6.11 9.11 13.26
CA TRP A 64 6.31 10.45 13.78
C TRP A 64 6.20 11.54 12.71
N ALA A 65 6.39 11.19 11.43
CA ALA A 65 6.26 12.11 10.31
C ALA A 65 4.80 12.38 9.94
N ASN A 66 3.88 11.43 10.14
CA ASN A 66 2.48 11.50 9.70
C ASN A 66 1.74 12.81 10.06
N PRO A 67 1.92 13.43 11.24
CA PRO A 67 1.27 14.71 11.57
C PRO A 67 1.79 15.92 10.77
N HIS A 68 2.88 15.76 10.01
CA HIS A 68 3.63 16.83 9.37
C HIS A 68 3.69 16.61 7.84
N PRO A 69 2.76 17.16 7.05
CA PRO A 69 2.68 16.92 5.61
C PRO A 69 4.01 17.18 4.87
N ALA A 70 4.72 18.26 5.22
CA ALA A 70 6.01 18.58 4.63
C ALA A 70 7.08 17.50 4.89
N LEU A 71 7.12 16.93 6.11
CA LEU A 71 8.04 15.84 6.44
C LEU A 71 7.62 14.52 5.79
N VAL A 72 6.32 14.26 5.62
CA VAL A 72 5.83 13.09 4.87
C VAL A 72 6.26 13.17 3.40
N SER A 73 6.12 14.32 2.75
CA SER A 73 6.60 14.51 1.39
C SER A 73 8.12 14.32 1.30
N ARG A 74 8.89 14.89 2.24
CA ARG A 74 10.35 14.72 2.28
C ARG A 74 10.76 13.26 2.52
N LEU A 75 10.07 12.56 3.41
CA LEU A 75 10.27 11.13 3.69
C LEU A 75 10.01 10.29 2.43
N ARG A 76 8.94 10.58 1.69
CA ARG A 76 8.63 9.91 0.42
C ARG A 76 9.67 10.21 -0.66
N CYS A 77 10.12 11.46 -0.79
CA CYS A 77 11.21 11.81 -1.71
C CYS A 77 12.50 11.05 -1.37
N THR A 78 12.79 10.87 -0.08
CA THR A 78 13.95 10.09 0.37
C THR A 78 13.78 8.59 0.09
N ALA A 79 12.56 8.06 0.21
CA ALA A 79 12.26 6.69 -0.20
C ALA A 79 12.41 6.49 -1.72
N ILE A 80 12.03 7.48 -2.54
CA ILE A 80 12.24 7.47 -4.00
C ILE A 80 13.73 7.29 -4.31
N ILE A 81 14.62 8.01 -3.62
CA ILE A 81 16.08 7.83 -3.75
C ILE A 81 16.44 6.35 -3.48
N GLY A 82 15.99 5.77 -2.37
CA GLY A 82 16.25 4.37 -2.05
C GLY A 82 15.78 3.38 -3.13
N HIS A 83 14.59 3.58 -3.69
CA HIS A 83 14.09 2.74 -4.78
C HIS A 83 14.92 2.88 -6.06
N VAL A 84 15.36 4.11 -6.39
CA VAL A 84 16.25 4.35 -7.53
C VAL A 84 17.59 3.62 -7.36
N HIS A 85 18.19 3.62 -6.16
CA HIS A 85 19.41 2.85 -5.86
C HIS A 85 19.21 1.34 -5.96
N LEU A 86 18.03 0.82 -5.61
CA LEU A 86 17.70 -0.60 -5.76
C LEU A 86 17.42 -1.03 -7.21
N GLY A 87 17.31 -0.09 -8.15
CA GLY A 87 16.86 -0.39 -9.52
C GLY A 87 15.33 -0.56 -9.66
N ASP A 88 14.56 -0.24 -8.61
CA ASP A 88 13.10 -0.34 -8.59
C ASP A 88 12.43 0.97 -9.06
N ASP A 89 12.53 1.24 -10.36
CA ASP A 89 11.97 2.46 -10.96
C ASP A 89 10.44 2.53 -10.86
N ASP A 90 9.75 1.37 -10.86
CA ASP A 90 8.31 1.31 -10.70
C ASP A 90 7.88 1.70 -9.28
N GLY A 91 8.57 1.22 -8.25
CA GLY A 91 8.34 1.62 -6.86
C GLY A 91 8.59 3.11 -6.63
N ALA A 92 9.66 3.65 -7.22
CA ALA A 92 9.97 5.08 -7.20
C ALA A 92 8.84 5.93 -7.83
N LEU A 93 8.29 5.50 -8.97
CA LEU A 93 7.18 6.18 -9.64
C LEU A 93 5.88 6.17 -8.84
N VAL A 94 5.52 5.01 -8.25
CA VAL A 94 4.33 4.91 -7.37
C VAL A 94 4.44 5.88 -6.19
N LEU A 95 5.64 6.06 -5.64
CA LEU A 95 5.86 7.05 -4.58
C LEU A 95 5.79 8.49 -5.09
N ALA A 96 6.31 8.78 -6.29
CA ALA A 96 6.21 10.10 -6.91
C ALA A 96 4.75 10.50 -7.15
N ASP A 97 3.92 9.58 -7.66
CA ASP A 97 2.47 9.78 -7.80
C ASP A 97 1.79 10.06 -6.48
N ARG A 98 2.14 9.33 -5.42
CA ARG A 98 1.60 9.59 -4.07
C ARG A 98 2.01 10.95 -3.52
N VAL A 99 3.19 11.46 -3.85
CA VAL A 99 3.61 12.81 -3.47
C VAL A 99 2.75 13.84 -4.20
N LEU A 100 2.50 13.64 -5.49
CA LEU A 100 1.62 14.48 -6.29
C LEU A 100 0.17 14.49 -5.76
N GLU A 101 -0.39 13.30 -5.45
CA GLU A 101 -1.75 13.14 -4.93
C GLU A 101 -1.94 13.74 -3.53
N ALA A 102 -0.94 13.58 -2.64
CA ALA A 102 -1.05 14.04 -1.26
C ALA A 102 -1.20 15.56 -1.11
N HIS A 103 -0.68 16.31 -2.08
CA HIS A 103 -0.87 17.77 -2.14
C HIS A 103 -2.31 18.18 -2.44
N VAL A 104 -3.12 17.27 -3.01
CA VAL A 104 -4.52 17.54 -3.35
C VAL A 104 -5.45 17.29 -2.15
N SER A 105 -5.03 16.51 -1.15
CA SER A 105 -5.88 16.10 -0.03
C SER A 105 -5.25 16.35 1.33
N VAL A 106 -5.49 17.54 1.91
CA VAL A 106 -5.22 17.77 3.35
C VAL A 106 -6.36 17.16 4.16
N PRO A 107 -6.13 16.11 4.98
CA PRO A 107 -7.19 15.54 5.80
C PRO A 107 -7.72 16.56 6.81
N ARG A 108 -9.05 16.66 6.92
CA ARG A 108 -9.69 17.49 7.94
C ARG A 108 -9.31 16.96 9.33
N PRO A 109 -8.97 17.84 10.29
CA PRO A 109 -8.59 17.40 11.63
C PRO A 109 -9.76 16.67 12.31
N GLU A 110 -9.52 15.44 12.76
CA GLU A 110 -10.55 14.64 13.45
C GLU A 110 -10.66 14.97 14.95
N THR A 111 -9.67 15.66 15.52
CA THR A 111 -9.65 16.07 16.94
C THR A 111 -9.09 17.47 17.13
N ILE A 112 -9.41 18.11 18.26
CA ILE A 112 -8.92 19.45 18.62
C ILE A 112 -7.39 19.49 18.71
N TRP A 113 -6.77 18.37 19.11
CA TRP A 113 -5.32 18.24 19.14
C TRP A 113 -4.72 18.28 17.74
N VAL A 114 -5.30 17.56 16.77
CA VAL A 114 -4.85 17.60 15.37
C VAL A 114 -5.03 19.01 14.79
N ALA A 115 -6.11 19.71 15.14
CA ALA A 115 -6.33 21.09 14.73
C ALA A 115 -5.25 22.04 15.30
N LEU A 116 -4.94 21.93 16.60
CA LEU A 116 -3.87 22.70 17.24
C LEU A 116 -2.49 22.39 16.62
N TYR A 117 -2.22 21.11 16.33
CA TYR A 117 -0.99 20.70 15.65
C TYR A 117 -0.90 21.24 14.23
N GLN A 118 -1.98 21.17 13.44
CA GLN A 118 -2.02 21.74 12.09
C GLN A 118 -1.87 23.27 12.12
N GLN A 119 -2.43 23.93 13.12
CA GLN A 119 -2.29 25.38 13.27
C GLN A 119 -0.85 25.75 13.66
N ALA A 120 -0.24 25.02 14.60
CA ALA A 120 1.17 25.19 14.94
C ALA A 120 2.10 24.90 13.74
N SER A 121 1.81 23.86 12.94
CA SER A 121 2.59 23.53 11.75
C SER A 121 2.56 24.66 10.72
N ARG A 122 1.40 25.27 10.47
CA ARG A 122 1.29 26.42 9.56
C ARG A 122 2.20 27.58 9.94
N PHE A 123 2.47 27.80 11.24
CA PHE A 123 3.39 28.83 11.70
C PHE A 123 4.85 28.39 11.68
N LEU A 124 5.12 27.13 12.03
CA LEU A 124 6.50 26.64 12.21
C LEU A 124 7.11 26.13 10.90
N ASP A 125 6.32 25.51 10.03
CA ASP A 125 6.78 24.91 8.77
C ASP A 125 7.52 25.92 7.89
N PRO A 126 7.05 27.18 7.67
CA PRO A 126 7.77 28.15 6.85
C PRO A 126 9.12 28.55 7.45
N ILE A 127 9.20 28.71 8.77
CA ILE A 127 10.45 29.06 9.48
C ILE A 127 11.45 27.92 9.33
N TRP A 128 10.96 26.69 9.45
CA TRP A 128 11.77 25.49 9.38
C TRP A 128 12.25 25.20 7.95
N LEU A 129 11.34 25.28 6.97
CA LEU A 129 11.63 25.15 5.54
C LEU A 129 12.65 26.19 5.07
N LYS A 130 12.51 27.45 5.51
CA LYS A 130 13.48 28.50 5.18
C LYS A 130 14.88 28.21 5.73
N LYS A 131 14.97 27.61 6.92
CA LYS A 131 16.26 27.22 7.53
C LYS A 131 16.90 26.03 6.82
N GLN A 132 16.11 25.16 6.18
CA GLN A 132 16.60 24.00 5.43
C GLN A 132 16.94 24.29 3.97
N GLY A 133 16.93 25.55 3.53
CA GLY A 133 17.24 25.88 2.13
C GLY A 133 16.05 25.77 1.17
N GLY A 134 14.83 25.66 1.70
CA GLY A 134 13.58 26.09 1.08
C GLY A 134 13.32 25.70 -0.37
N LEU A 135 12.65 24.57 -0.56
CA LEU A 135 11.42 24.56 -1.35
C LEU A 135 10.35 23.88 -0.50
N ALA A 136 9.21 24.56 -0.30
CA ALA A 136 8.00 23.82 0.01
C ALA A 136 7.88 22.75 -1.08
N PRO A 137 7.68 21.47 -0.74
CA PRO A 137 7.74 20.40 -1.72
C PRO A 137 6.80 20.81 -2.85
N ASP A 138 7.34 21.04 -4.04
CA ASP A 138 6.56 21.29 -5.22
C ASP A 138 5.64 20.09 -5.44
N GLN A 139 4.50 20.26 -6.11
CA GLN A 139 3.66 19.14 -6.53
C GLN A 139 4.48 18.09 -7.30
N GLU A 140 5.56 18.53 -7.95
CA GLU A 140 6.48 17.73 -8.74
C GLU A 140 7.73 17.26 -7.96
N ALA A 141 7.83 17.52 -6.65
CA ALA A 141 9.04 17.21 -5.88
C ALA A 141 9.46 15.73 -5.95
N GLY A 142 8.49 14.81 -5.98
CA GLY A 142 8.77 13.38 -6.14
C GLY A 142 9.44 13.06 -7.48
N TYR A 143 8.89 13.59 -8.57
CA TYR A 143 9.42 13.41 -9.93
C TYR A 143 10.77 14.11 -10.12
N GLN A 144 10.95 15.31 -9.59
CA GLN A 144 12.22 16.02 -9.63
C GLN A 144 13.31 15.29 -8.85
N THR A 145 12.97 14.72 -7.69
CA THR A 145 13.90 13.90 -6.90
C THR A 145 14.35 12.67 -7.67
N MET A 146 13.41 11.95 -8.29
CA MET A 146 13.72 10.79 -9.14
C MET A 146 14.62 11.18 -10.33
N LEU A 147 14.31 12.28 -11.01
CA LEU A 147 15.12 12.78 -12.13
C LEU A 147 16.56 13.11 -11.70
N ALA A 148 16.70 13.87 -10.62
CA ALA A 148 17.99 14.30 -10.09
C ALA A 148 18.86 13.09 -9.71
N GLU A 149 18.25 12.06 -9.11
CA GLU A 149 18.98 10.86 -8.69
C GLU A 149 19.37 9.98 -9.87
N LEU A 150 18.50 9.80 -10.87
CA LEU A 150 18.84 9.09 -12.11
C LEU A 150 19.97 9.79 -12.86
N GLN A 151 19.96 11.13 -12.92
CA GLN A 151 21.05 11.92 -13.49
C GLN A 151 22.35 11.74 -12.70
N ARG A 152 22.27 11.69 -11.37
CA ARG A 152 23.43 11.49 -10.50
C ARG A 152 24.08 10.11 -10.69
N LEU A 153 23.28 9.07 -10.91
CA LEU A 153 23.77 7.71 -11.20
C LEU A 153 24.34 7.56 -12.61
N ASN A 154 24.10 8.53 -13.50
CA ASN A 154 24.57 8.55 -14.88
C ASN A 154 24.16 7.31 -15.69
N ASP A 155 22.92 6.86 -15.50
CA ASP A 155 22.33 5.73 -16.26
C ASP A 155 21.43 6.27 -17.39
N PRO A 156 21.91 6.30 -18.65
CA PRO A 156 21.18 6.90 -19.75
C PRO A 156 19.94 6.11 -20.16
N GLU A 157 19.91 4.78 -19.97
CA GLU A 157 18.78 3.93 -20.34
C GLU A 157 17.60 4.15 -19.40
N ARG A 158 17.86 4.12 -18.08
CA ARG A 158 16.84 4.42 -17.06
C ARG A 158 16.33 5.85 -17.19
N LEU A 159 17.21 6.82 -17.47
CA LEU A 159 16.83 8.21 -17.71
C LEU A 159 15.94 8.37 -18.96
N ALA A 160 16.22 7.64 -20.04
CA ALA A 160 15.40 7.65 -21.24
C ALA A 160 14.01 7.04 -20.99
N SER A 161 13.96 5.89 -20.32
CA SER A 161 12.71 5.22 -19.91
C SER A 161 11.86 6.12 -19.01
N PHE A 162 12.48 6.75 -18.01
CA PHE A 162 11.79 7.69 -17.12
C PHE A 162 11.25 8.92 -17.86
N ASN A 163 12.02 9.52 -18.78
CA ASN A 163 11.55 10.65 -19.59
C ASN A 163 10.39 10.27 -20.52
N ALA A 164 10.40 9.06 -21.10
CA ALA A 164 9.29 8.57 -21.91
C ALA A 164 8.01 8.41 -21.09
N ARG A 165 8.12 7.90 -19.84
CA ARG A 165 6.99 7.80 -18.91
C ARG A 165 6.49 9.17 -18.46
N LEU A 166 7.37 10.10 -18.10
CA LEU A 166 7.01 11.50 -17.82
C LEU A 166 6.26 12.16 -18.98
N ALA A 167 6.69 11.89 -20.22
CA ALA A 167 6.03 12.38 -21.43
C ALA A 167 4.65 11.74 -21.68
N SER A 168 4.24 10.72 -20.92
CA SER A 168 2.90 10.13 -20.97
C SER A 168 1.94 10.74 -19.94
N LEU A 169 2.46 11.43 -18.91
CA LEU A 169 1.64 12.03 -17.84
C LEU A 169 0.75 13.18 -18.35
N PRO A 170 -0.41 13.46 -17.72
CA PRO A 170 -1.30 14.56 -18.11
C PRO A 170 -0.59 15.93 -18.23
N ALA A 171 -0.99 16.74 -19.22
CA ALA A 171 -0.43 18.06 -19.52
C ALA A 171 -0.22 19.03 -18.33
N PRO A 172 -1.08 19.10 -17.28
CA PRO A 172 -0.83 19.98 -16.14
C PRO A 172 0.49 19.67 -15.39
N ILE A 173 1.01 18.44 -15.48
CA ILE A 173 2.28 18.03 -14.86
C ILE A 173 3.48 18.35 -15.78
N ARG A 174 3.25 18.59 -17.08
CA ARG A 174 4.31 18.91 -18.04
C ARG A 174 4.67 20.40 -18.06
N ALA A 175 3.73 21.27 -17.69
CA ALA A 175 3.83 22.71 -17.89
C ALA A 175 4.85 23.40 -16.97
N SER A 176 5.14 22.86 -15.78
CA SER A 176 6.11 23.46 -14.84
C SER A 176 7.58 23.19 -15.19
N ARG A 177 7.86 22.34 -16.19
CA ARG A 177 9.22 21.87 -16.51
C ARG A 177 10.03 22.76 -17.47
N VAL A 178 9.40 23.69 -18.19
CA VAL A 178 9.99 24.23 -19.44
C VAL A 178 11.06 25.34 -19.25
N GLU A 179 11.41 25.76 -18.03
CA GLU A 179 12.38 26.87 -17.87
C GLU A 179 13.86 26.48 -17.63
N GLY A 180 14.22 25.20 -17.49
CA GLY A 180 15.56 24.85 -16.95
C GLY A 180 16.49 23.95 -17.77
N VAL A 181 16.01 23.21 -18.79
CA VAL A 181 16.83 22.20 -19.48
C VAL A 181 16.92 22.53 -20.97
N PRO A 182 18.13 22.81 -21.53
CA PRO A 182 18.28 23.06 -22.95
C PRO A 182 17.84 21.83 -23.74
N ALA A 183 16.89 22.03 -24.66
CA ALA A 183 16.39 20.96 -25.51
C ALA A 183 17.53 20.32 -26.32
N PRO A 184 17.60 18.98 -26.42
CA PRO A 184 18.52 18.33 -27.33
C PRO A 184 18.21 18.74 -28.79
N PRO A 185 19.23 18.85 -29.66
CA PRO A 185 19.05 19.29 -31.03
C PRO A 185 18.05 18.40 -31.78
N PRO A 186 17.19 18.97 -32.63
CA PRO A 186 16.15 18.21 -33.32
C PRO A 186 16.77 17.20 -34.27
N SER A 187 16.45 15.92 -34.06
CA SER A 187 16.75 14.87 -35.03
C SER A 187 15.92 15.07 -36.32
N PRO A 188 16.47 14.73 -37.50
CA PRO A 188 15.86 15.02 -38.79
C PRO A 188 14.51 14.34 -38.97
N ARG A 189 13.56 15.11 -39.52
CA ARG A 189 12.18 14.68 -39.80
C ARG A 189 12.14 13.59 -40.87
N THR A 190 11.68 12.40 -40.51
CA THR A 190 11.18 11.42 -41.46
C THR A 190 9.71 11.69 -41.73
N THR A 191 9.38 11.96 -42.97
CA THR A 191 8.02 12.16 -43.49
C THR A 191 7.19 10.87 -43.48
N SER A 192 5.93 11.00 -43.06
CA SER A 192 4.74 10.35 -43.62
C SER A 192 4.67 8.82 -43.62
N ILE A 193 3.82 8.24 -42.76
CA ILE A 193 2.97 7.07 -43.04
C ILE A 193 1.71 7.15 -42.16
N ALA A 194 0.63 6.58 -42.71
CA ALA A 194 -0.78 6.77 -42.43
C ALA A 194 -1.29 6.44 -41.01
N LYS A 195 -2.46 7.06 -40.74
CA LYS A 195 -3.38 6.89 -39.60
C LYS A 195 -3.76 5.40 -39.42
N PRO A 196 -3.47 4.76 -38.27
CA PRO A 196 -3.95 3.42 -37.98
C PRO A 196 -5.38 3.47 -37.44
N THR A 197 -6.26 2.74 -38.12
CA THR A 197 -7.59 2.39 -37.65
C THR A 197 -7.46 1.55 -36.38
N ARG A 198 -8.02 2.01 -35.26
CA ARG A 198 -8.08 1.23 -34.01
C ARG A 198 -9.02 0.05 -34.19
N HIS A 199 -8.44 -1.16 -34.27
CA HIS A 199 -9.16 -2.37 -33.90
C HIS A 199 -9.11 -2.56 -32.38
N PRO A 200 -10.18 -3.08 -31.75
CA PRO A 200 -10.15 -3.49 -30.34
C PRO A 200 -9.13 -4.63 -30.15
N PRO A 201 -8.49 -4.74 -28.98
CA PRO A 201 -7.55 -5.82 -28.70
C PRO A 201 -8.30 -7.16 -28.75
N SER A 202 -8.04 -7.93 -29.80
CA SER A 202 -8.34 -9.35 -29.84
C SER A 202 -7.44 -10.02 -28.82
N MET A 203 -8.03 -10.67 -27.80
CA MET A 203 -7.31 -11.58 -26.94
C MET A 203 -6.90 -12.77 -27.80
N ALA A 204 -5.67 -12.73 -28.31
CA ALA A 204 -5.09 -13.86 -29.02
C ALA A 204 -5.06 -15.06 -28.06
N GLU A 205 -5.64 -16.15 -28.53
CA GLU A 205 -5.55 -17.47 -27.91
C GLU A 205 -4.05 -17.82 -27.75
N PRO A 206 -3.59 -18.17 -26.53
CA PRO A 206 -2.18 -18.42 -26.30
C PRO A 206 -1.72 -19.62 -27.13
N GLU A 207 -0.61 -19.47 -27.85
CA GLU A 207 0.03 -20.56 -28.57
C GLU A 207 0.33 -21.74 -27.61
N PRO A 208 0.16 -23.00 -28.07
CA PRO A 208 0.44 -24.16 -27.24
C PRO A 208 1.93 -24.18 -26.86
N ARG A 209 2.21 -23.93 -25.57
CA ARG A 209 3.56 -23.94 -25.02
C ARG A 209 4.14 -25.35 -25.00
N THR A 210 5.42 -25.47 -25.34
CA THR A 210 6.17 -26.72 -25.27
C THR A 210 6.53 -27.08 -23.82
N GLU A 211 6.76 -28.37 -23.58
CA GLU A 211 7.03 -29.03 -22.29
C GLU A 211 8.14 -28.38 -21.43
N SER A 212 9.05 -27.60 -22.05
CA SER A 212 10.13 -26.88 -21.36
C SER A 212 9.74 -25.56 -20.68
N ASP A 213 8.55 -25.02 -20.97
CA ASP A 213 8.17 -23.66 -20.55
C ASP A 213 7.39 -23.65 -19.23
N TRP A 214 6.89 -24.81 -18.80
CA TRP A 214 6.22 -25.00 -17.53
C TRP A 214 7.25 -25.45 -16.48
N GLY A 215 7.83 -24.50 -15.74
CA GLY A 215 8.67 -24.84 -14.58
C GLY A 215 10.12 -24.36 -14.60
N ALA A 216 10.50 -23.47 -15.52
CA ALA A 216 11.81 -22.82 -15.45
C ALA A 216 11.83 -21.75 -14.33
N GLY A 217 11.81 -22.18 -13.08
CA GLY A 217 12.38 -21.41 -11.97
C GLY A 217 11.48 -21.09 -10.80
N ARG A 218 10.20 -21.50 -10.77
CA ARG A 218 9.34 -21.34 -9.58
C ARG A 218 8.35 -22.48 -9.36
N PHE A 219 8.10 -22.78 -8.10
CA PHE A 219 7.01 -23.65 -7.68
C PHE A 219 6.33 -23.08 -6.43
N ALA A 220 5.20 -23.68 -6.05
CA ALA A 220 4.43 -23.26 -4.91
C ALA A 220 3.86 -24.43 -4.12
N VAL A 221 3.66 -24.21 -2.82
CA VAL A 221 2.86 -25.08 -1.96
C VAL A 221 1.55 -24.39 -1.66
N ALA A 222 0.43 -25.10 -1.80
CA ALA A 222 -0.87 -24.58 -1.45
C ALA A 222 -1.07 -24.57 0.09
N CYS A 223 -1.24 -23.38 0.69
CA CYS A 223 -1.27 -23.22 2.16
C CYS A 223 -2.57 -22.56 2.68
N GLY A 224 -3.48 -22.15 1.78
CA GLY A 224 -4.77 -21.56 2.16
C GLY A 224 -5.70 -22.55 2.89
N ALA A 225 -6.60 -22.02 3.72
CA ALA A 225 -7.65 -22.82 4.38
C ALA A 225 -8.78 -23.23 3.41
N SER A 226 -8.98 -22.45 2.35
CA SER A 226 -9.80 -22.83 1.20
C SER A 226 -9.19 -22.22 -0.04
N ILE A 227 -8.67 -23.04 -0.95
CA ILE A 227 -7.84 -22.60 -2.08
C ILE A 227 -8.64 -22.74 -3.37
N TRP A 228 -9.47 -21.75 -3.64
CA TRP A 228 -10.28 -21.72 -4.85
C TRP A 228 -9.42 -21.56 -6.09
N VAL A 229 -9.79 -22.31 -7.12
CA VAL A 229 -9.10 -22.38 -8.39
C VAL A 229 -10.02 -21.88 -9.48
N TYR A 230 -9.46 -21.12 -10.40
CA TYR A 230 -10.17 -20.59 -11.55
C TYR A 230 -9.52 -21.08 -12.84
N ASN A 231 -10.29 -21.19 -13.92
CA ASN A 231 -9.71 -21.37 -15.26
C ASN A 231 -9.19 -20.03 -15.81
N THR A 232 -8.60 -20.07 -17.00
CA THR A 232 -8.13 -18.88 -17.73
C THR A 232 -9.24 -17.87 -18.05
N ASP A 233 -10.50 -18.31 -18.09
CA ASP A 233 -11.67 -17.43 -18.29
C ASP A 233 -12.14 -16.77 -16.98
N GLY A 234 -11.47 -17.04 -15.85
CA GLY A 234 -11.84 -16.54 -14.52
C GLY A 234 -13.04 -17.26 -13.89
N LYS A 235 -13.54 -18.35 -14.50
CA LYS A 235 -14.60 -19.18 -13.92
C LYS A 235 -14.03 -20.10 -12.85
N HIS A 236 -14.72 -20.18 -11.72
CA HIS A 236 -14.35 -21.09 -10.64
C HIS A 236 -14.49 -22.55 -11.10
N THR A 237 -13.40 -23.31 -11.06
CA THR A 237 -13.35 -24.71 -11.50
C THR A 237 -13.32 -25.71 -10.36
N GLY A 238 -12.87 -25.31 -9.18
CA GLY A 238 -12.77 -26.19 -8.02
C GLY A 238 -11.88 -25.65 -6.92
N GLU A 239 -11.38 -26.57 -6.09
CA GLU A 239 -10.53 -26.27 -4.94
C GLU A 239 -9.28 -27.16 -4.96
N VAL A 240 -8.13 -26.58 -4.62
CA VAL A 240 -6.86 -27.31 -4.43
C VAL A 240 -6.73 -27.70 -2.96
N THR A 241 -6.33 -28.95 -2.71
CA THR A 241 -6.10 -29.43 -1.35
C THR A 241 -4.85 -28.77 -0.75
N PRO A 242 -4.88 -28.39 0.55
CA PRO A 242 -3.69 -27.89 1.21
C PRO A 242 -2.53 -28.89 1.18
N GLY A 243 -1.33 -28.37 0.96
CA GLY A 243 -0.10 -29.14 0.76
C GLY A 243 0.13 -29.60 -0.68
N THR A 244 -0.81 -29.40 -1.62
CA THR A 244 -0.55 -29.71 -3.03
C THR A 244 0.58 -28.82 -3.57
N LEU A 245 1.54 -29.45 -4.25
CA LEU A 245 2.61 -28.76 -4.96
C LEU A 245 2.14 -28.37 -6.36
N LEU A 246 2.48 -27.14 -6.74
CA LEU A 246 2.08 -26.51 -7.97
C LEU A 246 3.33 -25.98 -8.68
N ALA A 247 3.53 -26.34 -9.94
CA ALA A 247 4.47 -25.64 -10.81
C ALA A 247 3.90 -24.25 -11.14
N VAL A 248 4.69 -23.19 -11.01
CA VAL A 248 4.23 -21.81 -11.27
C VAL A 248 4.89 -21.31 -12.54
N SER A 249 4.07 -21.03 -13.56
CA SER A 249 4.55 -20.54 -14.86
C SER A 249 4.61 -19.02 -14.95
N ASP A 250 3.72 -18.32 -14.25
CA ASP A 250 3.54 -16.87 -14.37
C ASP A 250 2.81 -16.33 -13.13
N ILE A 251 3.01 -15.05 -12.82
CA ILE A 251 2.27 -14.32 -11.78
C ILE A 251 1.72 -13.04 -12.40
N ARG A 252 0.39 -12.92 -12.43
CA ARG A 252 -0.33 -11.81 -13.05
C ARG A 252 -0.96 -10.93 -11.99
N LYS A 253 -0.98 -9.62 -12.26
CA LYS A 253 -1.75 -8.66 -11.47
C LYS A 253 -3.20 -8.65 -11.95
N GLY A 254 -4.12 -9.14 -11.11
CA GLY A 254 -5.56 -9.06 -11.35
C GLY A 254 -6.19 -7.80 -10.77
N GLU A 255 -7.51 -7.70 -10.83
CA GLU A 255 -8.31 -6.60 -10.26
C GLU A 255 -8.29 -6.67 -8.72
N GLY A 256 -7.18 -6.22 -8.13
CA GLY A 256 -6.99 -6.07 -6.68
C GLY A 256 -6.21 -7.19 -5.98
N GLU A 257 -5.72 -8.22 -6.69
CA GLU A 257 -4.90 -9.28 -6.12
C GLU A 257 -3.98 -9.93 -7.16
N GLU A 258 -2.82 -10.43 -6.75
CA GLU A 258 -1.92 -11.20 -7.60
C GLU A 258 -2.39 -12.65 -7.72
N ILE A 259 -2.33 -13.17 -8.94
CA ILE A 259 -2.82 -14.50 -9.30
C ILE A 259 -1.67 -15.25 -9.98
N ALA A 260 -1.31 -16.41 -9.44
CA ALA A 260 -0.36 -17.32 -10.05
C ALA A 260 -1.06 -18.23 -11.07
N VAL A 261 -0.39 -18.46 -12.20
CA VAL A 261 -0.77 -19.44 -13.22
C VAL A 261 -0.02 -20.74 -12.91
N CYS A 262 -0.75 -21.71 -12.39
CA CYS A 262 -0.24 -22.92 -11.78
C CYS A 262 -0.64 -24.18 -12.55
N GLN A 263 0.15 -25.24 -12.41
CA GLN A 263 -0.23 -26.60 -12.80
C GLN A 263 0.11 -27.55 -11.64
N PRO A 264 -0.81 -28.41 -11.18
CA PRO A 264 -0.50 -29.38 -10.14
C PRO A 264 0.58 -30.36 -10.59
N ALA A 265 1.48 -30.72 -9.67
CA ALA A 265 2.59 -31.65 -9.95
C ALA A 265 2.10 -32.99 -10.54
N ASP A 266 0.97 -33.48 -10.04
CA ASP A 266 0.38 -34.76 -10.43
C ASP A 266 -0.60 -34.63 -11.62
N ALA A 267 -0.79 -33.42 -12.18
CA ALA A 267 -1.71 -33.22 -13.27
C ALA A 267 -1.14 -33.82 -14.58
N PRO A 268 -2.00 -34.37 -15.46
CA PRO A 268 -1.53 -34.81 -16.78
C PRO A 268 -0.94 -33.61 -17.52
N LEU A 269 0.04 -33.88 -18.39
CA LEU A 269 0.79 -32.85 -19.12
C LEU A 269 -0.11 -31.84 -19.86
N ASN A 270 -1.23 -32.35 -20.37
CA ASN A 270 -2.22 -31.57 -21.14
C ASN A 270 -3.34 -30.97 -20.26
N ALA A 271 -3.21 -30.97 -18.93
CA ALA A 271 -4.17 -30.34 -18.06
C ALA A 271 -4.19 -28.82 -18.31
N PRO A 272 -5.37 -28.18 -18.36
CA PRO A 272 -5.44 -26.74 -18.50
C PRO A 272 -4.82 -26.05 -17.26
N PRO A 273 -4.16 -24.90 -17.43
CA PRO A 273 -3.56 -24.19 -16.31
C PRO A 273 -4.63 -23.64 -15.37
N LEU A 274 -4.26 -23.60 -14.10
CA LEU A 274 -5.09 -23.22 -12.98
C LEU A 274 -4.67 -21.84 -12.47
N LEU A 275 -5.63 -20.95 -12.25
CA LEU A 275 -5.39 -19.65 -11.65
C LEU A 275 -5.63 -19.75 -10.14
N VAL A 276 -4.60 -19.45 -9.34
CA VAL A 276 -4.65 -19.49 -7.87
C VAL A 276 -4.14 -18.18 -7.29
N ARG A 277 -4.78 -17.69 -6.23
CA ARG A 277 -4.36 -16.44 -5.56
C ARG A 277 -3.02 -16.63 -4.86
N THR A 278 -2.08 -15.71 -5.05
CA THR A 278 -0.72 -15.84 -4.47
C THR A 278 -0.72 -15.87 -2.94
N ARG A 279 -1.67 -15.19 -2.27
CA ARG A 279 -1.80 -15.22 -0.80
C ARG A 279 -2.11 -16.61 -0.21
N ASP A 280 -2.63 -17.50 -1.03
CA ASP A 280 -3.00 -18.86 -0.66
C ASP A 280 -1.88 -19.86 -1.00
N LEU A 281 -0.75 -19.35 -1.49
CA LEU A 281 0.44 -20.10 -1.88
C LEU A 281 1.66 -19.67 -1.05
N ALA A 282 2.56 -20.61 -0.80
CA ALA A 282 3.95 -20.33 -0.42
C ALA A 282 4.82 -20.54 -1.67
N LEU A 283 5.37 -19.46 -2.22
CA LEU A 283 6.18 -19.46 -3.44
C LEU A 283 7.65 -19.77 -3.10
N TYR A 284 8.28 -20.56 -3.96
CA TYR A 284 9.70 -20.91 -3.90
C TYR A 284 10.30 -20.76 -5.29
N ASP A 285 11.57 -20.38 -5.35
CA ASP A 285 12.33 -20.41 -6.59
C ASP A 285 12.88 -21.85 -6.81
N GLY A 286 13.21 -22.18 -8.05
CA GLY A 286 13.69 -23.51 -8.44
C GLY A 286 12.68 -24.37 -9.20
N ASP A 287 13.15 -25.55 -9.59
CA ASP A 287 12.42 -26.52 -10.39
C ASP A 287 11.83 -27.62 -9.49
N LEU A 288 10.51 -27.77 -9.54
CA LEU A 288 9.76 -28.75 -8.76
C LEU A 288 10.25 -30.18 -8.99
N ALA A 289 10.68 -30.49 -10.22
CA ALA A 289 11.15 -31.83 -10.59
C ALA A 289 12.50 -32.20 -9.95
N ARG A 290 13.25 -31.23 -9.42
CA ARG A 290 14.56 -31.43 -8.78
C ARG A 290 14.47 -31.65 -7.28
N LEU A 291 13.28 -31.52 -6.69
CA LEU A 291 13.12 -31.71 -5.25
C LEU A 291 13.33 -33.18 -4.87
N SER A 292 14.08 -33.41 -3.80
CA SER A 292 14.17 -34.74 -3.23
C SER A 292 12.81 -35.16 -2.62
N PRO A 293 12.49 -36.46 -2.57
CA PRO A 293 11.25 -36.93 -1.95
C PRO A 293 11.07 -36.46 -0.50
N SER A 294 12.17 -36.35 0.26
CA SER A 294 12.12 -35.86 1.64
C SER A 294 11.72 -34.38 1.73
N ILE A 295 12.26 -33.52 0.85
CA ILE A 295 11.87 -32.10 0.79
C ILE A 295 10.41 -31.97 0.38
N HIS A 296 10.00 -32.75 -0.63
CA HIS A 296 8.62 -32.81 -1.10
C HIS A 296 7.64 -33.09 0.05
N ASP A 297 7.87 -34.14 0.83
CA ASP A 297 7.01 -34.50 1.97
C ASP A 297 6.97 -33.42 3.06
N LEU A 298 8.11 -32.78 3.34
CA LEU A 298 8.18 -31.68 4.30
C LEU A 298 7.38 -30.46 3.85
N LEU A 299 7.47 -30.10 2.57
CA LEU A 299 6.69 -29.00 2.00
C LEU A 299 5.19 -29.28 2.00
N VAL A 300 4.77 -30.48 1.61
CA VAL A 300 3.37 -30.92 1.68
C VAL A 300 2.85 -30.83 3.12
N ARG A 301 3.63 -31.34 4.08
CA ARG A 301 3.28 -31.32 5.51
C ARG A 301 3.19 -29.88 6.04
N ARG A 302 4.12 -29.01 5.64
CA ARG A 302 4.10 -27.58 5.98
C ARG A 302 2.81 -26.93 5.49
N GLY A 303 2.46 -27.09 4.21
CA GLY A 303 1.25 -26.50 3.63
C GLY A 303 -0.04 -26.93 4.34
N ARG A 304 -0.13 -28.21 4.73
CA ARG A 304 -1.25 -28.72 5.54
C ARG A 304 -1.32 -28.08 6.93
N ILE A 305 -0.20 -28.03 7.65
CA ILE A 305 -0.15 -27.42 8.99
C ILE A 305 -0.51 -25.92 8.93
N GLU A 306 0.02 -25.19 7.95
CA GLU A 306 -0.30 -23.78 7.76
C GLU A 306 -1.80 -23.57 7.48
N SER A 307 -2.40 -24.44 6.67
CA SER A 307 -3.83 -24.42 6.39
C SER A 307 -4.69 -24.71 7.62
N GLU A 308 -4.36 -25.76 8.39
CA GLU A 308 -5.00 -26.09 9.68
C GLU A 308 -4.93 -24.90 10.65
N LEU A 309 -3.77 -24.24 10.72
CA LEU A 309 -3.53 -23.09 11.58
C LEU A 309 -4.35 -21.86 11.13
N ARG A 310 -4.47 -21.61 9.81
CA ARG A 310 -5.38 -20.59 9.26
C ARG A 310 -6.83 -20.92 9.59
N GLN A 311 -7.26 -22.17 9.44
CA GLN A 311 -8.62 -22.61 9.75
C GLN A 311 -8.94 -22.42 11.24
N GLN A 312 -8.01 -22.79 12.13
CA GLN A 312 -8.21 -22.59 13.58
C GLN A 312 -8.26 -21.12 13.97
N ARG A 313 -7.37 -20.29 13.41
CA ARG A 313 -7.45 -18.84 13.65
C ARG A 313 -8.77 -18.25 13.15
N ARG A 314 -9.29 -18.72 12.01
CA ARG A 314 -10.63 -18.33 11.51
C ARG A 314 -11.75 -18.81 12.44
N SER A 315 -11.68 -20.04 12.94
CA SER A 315 -12.70 -20.60 13.85
C SER A 315 -12.76 -19.80 15.16
N ILE A 316 -11.61 -19.41 15.71
CA ILE A 316 -11.52 -18.58 16.92
C ILE A 316 -12.03 -17.16 16.62
N ALA A 317 -11.61 -16.57 15.50
CA ALA A 317 -12.10 -15.24 15.10
C ALA A 317 -13.62 -15.22 14.86
N ALA A 318 -14.21 -16.33 14.39
CA ALA A 318 -15.65 -16.48 14.21
C ALA A 318 -16.42 -16.52 15.54
N ARG A 319 -15.76 -16.76 16.68
CA ARG A 319 -16.37 -16.67 18.01
C ARG A 319 -16.51 -15.23 18.51
N ASN A 320 -15.98 -14.24 17.79
CA ASN A 320 -16.16 -12.84 18.15
C ASN A 320 -17.65 -12.46 18.00
N PRO A 321 -18.36 -12.13 19.11
CA PRO A 321 -19.79 -11.82 19.05
C PRO A 321 -20.08 -10.56 18.22
N HIS A 322 -19.10 -9.66 18.05
CA HIS A 322 -19.21 -8.44 17.26
C HIS A 322 -18.88 -8.63 15.77
N ALA A 323 -18.45 -9.82 15.33
CA ALA A 323 -18.04 -10.06 13.95
C ALA A 323 -19.18 -9.85 12.94
N ALA A 324 -20.38 -10.35 13.25
CA ALA A 324 -21.55 -10.22 12.37
C ALA A 324 -21.96 -8.75 12.19
N ALA A 325 -22.11 -8.02 13.31
CA ALA A 325 -22.44 -6.60 13.31
C ALA A 325 -21.40 -5.75 12.55
N TYR A 326 -20.10 -6.01 12.76
CA TYR A 326 -19.04 -5.32 12.04
C TYR A 326 -19.07 -5.61 10.53
N LYS A 327 -19.30 -6.87 10.13
CA LYS A 327 -19.43 -7.27 8.72
C LYS A 327 -20.60 -6.56 8.05
N GLU A 328 -21.75 -6.52 8.71
CA GLU A 328 -22.95 -5.83 8.23
C GLU A 328 -22.72 -4.32 8.10
N ALA A 329 -22.22 -3.67 9.15
CA ALA A 329 -21.94 -2.23 9.14
C ALA A 329 -20.92 -1.86 8.03
N THR A 330 -19.91 -2.71 7.82
CA THR A 330 -18.94 -2.55 6.72
C THR A 330 -19.61 -2.67 5.35
N ALA A 331 -20.48 -3.66 5.15
CA ALA A 331 -21.19 -3.85 3.89
C ALA A 331 -22.11 -2.66 3.58
N ASN A 332 -22.89 -2.20 4.57
CA ASN A 332 -23.77 -1.04 4.46
C ASN A 332 -22.99 0.24 4.13
N TYR A 333 -21.88 0.48 4.82
CA TYR A 333 -21.03 1.64 4.56
C TYR A 333 -20.41 1.59 3.15
N LYS A 334 -19.90 0.44 2.70
CA LYS A 334 -19.37 0.26 1.33
C LYS A 334 -20.44 0.47 0.26
N ALA A 335 -21.63 -0.09 0.46
CA ALA A 335 -22.75 0.08 -0.46
C ALA A 335 -23.18 1.55 -0.54
N PHE A 336 -23.23 2.26 0.58
CA PHE A 336 -23.49 3.69 0.63
C PHE A 336 -22.46 4.50 -0.17
N ILE A 337 -21.15 4.25 0.02
CA ILE A 337 -20.09 4.93 -0.73
C ILE A 337 -20.19 4.64 -2.24
N ALA A 338 -20.50 3.39 -2.63
CA ALA A 338 -20.73 3.04 -4.03
C ALA A 338 -21.94 3.79 -4.62
N ASN A 339 -23.02 3.93 -3.85
CA ASN A 339 -24.21 4.67 -4.27
C ASN A 339 -23.90 6.17 -4.43
N VAL A 340 -23.19 6.79 -3.47
CA VAL A 340 -22.75 8.19 -3.58
C VAL A 340 -21.92 8.41 -4.84
N LYS A 341 -20.97 7.50 -5.15
CA LYS A 341 -20.17 7.57 -6.39
C LYS A 341 -21.05 7.48 -7.63
N LYS A 342 -21.98 6.53 -7.68
CA LYS A 342 -22.91 6.34 -8.80
C LYS A 342 -23.79 7.57 -9.01
N THR A 343 -24.41 8.10 -7.95
CA THR A 343 -25.27 9.29 -8.00
C THR A 343 -24.49 10.54 -8.40
N THR A 344 -23.24 10.66 -7.96
CA THR A 344 -22.35 11.75 -8.39
C THR A 344 -22.08 11.69 -9.89
N ALA A 345 -21.74 10.50 -10.42
CA ALA A 345 -21.54 10.32 -11.86
C ALA A 345 -22.83 10.60 -12.68
N LEU A 346 -23.99 10.21 -12.17
CA LEU A 346 -25.29 10.52 -12.79
C LEU A 346 -25.59 12.02 -12.78
N ARG A 347 -25.34 12.71 -11.67
CA ARG A 347 -25.47 14.18 -11.59
C ARG A 347 -24.58 14.88 -12.61
N ASP A 348 -23.33 14.43 -12.74
CA ASP A 348 -22.33 15.10 -13.58
C ASP A 348 -22.55 14.83 -15.07
N SER A 349 -23.18 13.71 -15.43
CA SER A 349 -23.52 13.35 -16.82
C SER A 349 -24.89 13.84 -17.28
N THR A 350 -25.74 14.32 -16.39
CA THR A 350 -27.09 14.80 -16.71
C THR A 350 -27.20 16.32 -16.64
N THR A 351 -28.26 16.87 -17.27
CA THR A 351 -28.53 18.32 -17.32
C THR A 351 -29.97 18.62 -16.90
N GLY A 352 -30.28 19.88 -16.59
CA GLY A 352 -31.65 20.32 -16.30
C GLY A 352 -32.24 19.70 -15.03
N ALA A 353 -33.50 19.29 -15.10
CA ALA A 353 -34.27 18.79 -13.95
C ALA A 353 -33.67 17.51 -13.32
N GLU A 354 -33.16 16.59 -14.14
CA GLU A 354 -32.56 15.33 -13.67
C GLU A 354 -31.30 15.57 -12.84
N ARG A 355 -30.44 16.51 -13.27
CA ARG A 355 -29.26 16.93 -12.49
C ARG A 355 -29.65 17.48 -11.12
N MET A 356 -30.73 18.28 -11.06
CA MET A 356 -31.25 18.82 -9.81
C MET A 356 -31.82 17.74 -8.89
N ARG A 357 -32.47 16.70 -9.45
CA ARG A 357 -32.91 15.53 -8.67
C ARG A 357 -31.71 14.83 -8.03
N TYR A 358 -30.70 14.47 -8.81
CA TYR A 358 -29.51 13.80 -8.27
C TYR A 358 -28.71 14.67 -7.29
N ALA A 359 -28.71 16.00 -7.46
CA ALA A 359 -28.12 16.91 -6.48
C ALA A 359 -28.89 16.86 -5.14
N THR A 360 -30.23 16.85 -5.20
CA THR A 360 -31.09 16.69 -4.02
C THR A 360 -30.85 15.34 -3.33
N ASP A 361 -30.75 14.25 -4.11
CA ASP A 361 -30.45 12.92 -3.58
C ASP A 361 -29.10 12.88 -2.85
N LEU A 362 -28.05 13.50 -3.42
CA LEU A 362 -26.74 13.62 -2.75
C LEU A 362 -26.80 14.43 -1.46
N HIS A 363 -27.64 15.47 -1.40
CA HIS A 363 -27.88 16.22 -0.17
C HIS A 363 -28.57 15.37 0.90
N ALA A 364 -29.56 14.55 0.52
CA ALA A 364 -30.20 13.60 1.42
C ALA A 364 -29.18 12.56 1.95
N MET A 365 -28.39 11.94 1.05
CA MET A 365 -27.35 10.99 1.42
C MET A 365 -26.30 11.61 2.37
N LYS A 366 -25.96 12.88 2.20
CA LYS A 366 -25.04 13.59 3.11
C LYS A 366 -25.57 13.63 4.55
N ASN A 367 -26.89 13.70 4.73
CA ASN A 367 -27.51 13.70 6.06
C ASN A 367 -27.54 12.29 6.69
N GLU A 368 -27.56 11.23 5.88
CA GLU A 368 -27.49 9.83 6.35
C GLU A 368 -26.07 9.38 6.69
N ALA A 369 -25.06 9.97 6.03
CA ALA A 369 -23.66 9.60 6.17
C ALA A 369 -23.12 9.55 7.62
N PRO A 370 -23.45 10.50 8.52
CA PRO A 370 -22.97 10.47 9.90
C PRO A 370 -23.42 9.21 10.65
N ALA A 371 -24.70 8.83 10.52
CA ALA A 371 -25.25 7.66 11.21
C ALA A 371 -24.59 6.35 10.73
N LEU A 372 -24.42 6.19 9.41
CA LEU A 372 -23.73 5.02 8.85
C LEU A 372 -22.25 4.97 9.26
N ARG A 373 -21.56 6.12 9.29
CA ARG A 373 -20.16 6.20 9.74
C ARG A 373 -20.04 5.87 11.22
N GLU A 374 -20.92 6.40 12.07
CA GLU A 374 -20.94 6.13 13.50
C GLU A 374 -21.19 4.65 13.79
N ALA A 375 -22.17 4.02 13.11
CA ALA A 375 -22.42 2.59 13.22
C ALA A 375 -21.20 1.75 12.82
N TYR A 376 -20.56 2.10 11.69
CA TYR A 376 -19.34 1.45 11.24
C TYR A 376 -18.19 1.57 12.26
N GLU A 377 -17.89 2.77 12.73
CA GLU A 377 -16.79 3.00 13.69
C GLU A 377 -17.08 2.36 15.06
N LYS A 378 -18.34 2.39 15.52
CA LYS A 378 -18.74 1.70 16.75
C LYS A 378 -18.50 0.20 16.65
N SER A 379 -19.04 -0.46 15.61
CA SER A 379 -18.85 -1.92 15.44
C SER A 379 -17.40 -2.29 15.20
N LYS A 380 -16.63 -1.44 14.50
CA LYS A 380 -15.19 -1.62 14.32
C LYS A 380 -14.42 -1.54 15.63
N ARG A 381 -14.76 -0.58 16.50
CA ARG A 381 -14.16 -0.43 17.83
C ARG A 381 -14.46 -1.65 18.70
N GLU A 382 -15.73 -2.05 18.82
CA GLU A 382 -16.14 -3.22 19.62
C GLU A 382 -15.46 -4.51 19.12
N TYR A 383 -15.42 -4.71 17.80
CA TYR A 383 -14.71 -5.83 17.19
C TYR A 383 -13.21 -5.80 17.51
N GLY A 384 -12.58 -4.62 17.43
CA GLY A 384 -11.17 -4.40 17.71
C GLY A 384 -10.80 -4.59 19.18
N GLU A 385 -11.62 -4.08 20.11
CA GLU A 385 -11.46 -4.22 21.56
C GLU A 385 -11.58 -5.69 21.99
N TRP A 386 -12.58 -6.41 21.45
CA TRP A 386 -12.69 -7.85 21.67
C TRP A 386 -11.45 -8.59 21.14
N LYS A 387 -11.01 -8.27 19.92
CA LYS A 387 -9.82 -8.89 19.32
C LYS A 387 -8.53 -8.56 20.08
N ALA A 388 -8.41 -7.38 20.66
CA ALA A 388 -7.25 -6.99 21.46
C ALA A 388 -7.22 -7.73 22.81
N SER A 389 -8.38 -7.85 23.46
CA SER A 389 -8.50 -8.53 24.77
C SER A 389 -8.45 -10.06 24.66
N HIS A 390 -8.92 -10.65 23.55
CA HIS A 390 -9.00 -12.11 23.35
C HIS A 390 -8.03 -12.62 22.28
N GLY A 391 -7.23 -11.72 21.69
CA GLY A 391 -6.25 -12.07 20.65
C GLY A 391 -5.08 -12.88 21.18
N SER A 392 -4.64 -12.60 22.41
CA SER A 392 -3.67 -13.42 23.16
C SER A 392 -4.20 -14.83 23.41
N ASP A 393 -5.50 -14.96 23.72
CA ASP A 393 -6.15 -16.26 23.97
C ASP A 393 -6.27 -17.07 22.68
N ALA A 394 -6.52 -16.39 21.56
CA ALA A 394 -6.52 -17.02 20.24
C ALA A 394 -5.14 -17.53 19.83
N ALA A 395 -4.08 -16.78 20.11
CA ALA A 395 -2.70 -17.18 19.83
C ALA A 395 -2.22 -18.28 20.80
N SER A 396 -2.68 -18.24 22.05
CA SER A 396 -2.29 -19.17 23.12
C SER A 396 -3.20 -20.40 23.22
N ALA A 397 -4.22 -20.52 22.36
CA ALA A 397 -5.09 -21.68 22.32
C ALA A 397 -4.23 -22.95 22.16
N PRO A 398 -4.42 -24.00 22.99
CA PRO A 398 -3.54 -25.18 22.99
C PRO A 398 -3.37 -25.82 21.61
N GLN A 399 -4.43 -25.82 20.80
CA GLN A 399 -4.39 -26.33 19.43
C GLN A 399 -3.53 -25.45 18.49
N VAL A 400 -3.60 -24.13 18.62
CA VAL A 400 -2.79 -23.19 17.82
C VAL A 400 -1.32 -23.31 18.21
N VAL A 401 -1.02 -23.40 19.50
CA VAL A 401 0.36 -23.61 19.99
C VAL A 401 0.91 -24.94 19.49
N ALA A 402 0.15 -26.03 19.60
CA ALA A 402 0.57 -27.34 19.09
C ALA A 402 0.83 -27.34 17.59
N LEU A 403 -0.01 -26.66 16.79
CA LEU A 403 0.21 -26.49 15.35
C LEU A 403 1.43 -25.63 15.05
N GLN A 404 1.65 -24.55 15.80
CA GLN A 404 2.82 -23.70 15.65
C GLN A 404 4.11 -24.48 15.95
N THR A 405 4.15 -25.24 17.06
CA THR A 405 5.29 -26.11 17.38
C THR A 405 5.56 -27.14 16.27
N ARG A 406 4.51 -27.73 15.68
CA ARG A 406 4.64 -28.65 14.53
C ARG A 406 5.20 -27.93 13.30
N LEU A 407 4.74 -26.70 13.03
CA LEU A 407 5.20 -25.89 11.91
C LEU A 407 6.69 -25.52 12.08
N ASP A 408 7.08 -25.07 13.27
CA ASP A 408 8.45 -24.68 13.59
C ASP A 408 9.41 -25.86 13.45
N LYS A 409 8.98 -27.07 13.85
CA LYS A 409 9.75 -28.30 13.64
C LYS A 409 9.98 -28.60 12.14
N VAL A 410 8.93 -28.53 11.32
CA VAL A 410 9.05 -28.75 9.87
C VAL A 410 9.91 -27.65 9.23
N ALA A 411 9.80 -26.41 9.68
CA ALA A 411 10.65 -25.32 9.19
C ALA A 411 12.14 -25.54 9.53
N ALA A 412 12.44 -26.03 10.74
CA ALA A 412 13.81 -26.37 11.13
C ALA A 412 14.38 -27.56 10.33
N GLU A 413 13.55 -28.54 9.97
CA GLU A 413 13.93 -29.64 9.09
C GLU A 413 14.16 -29.14 7.65
N LEU A 414 13.29 -28.25 7.13
CA LEU A 414 13.44 -27.64 5.81
C LEU A 414 14.69 -26.75 5.68
N ALA A 415 15.07 -26.05 6.76
CA ALA A 415 16.25 -25.18 6.78
C ALA A 415 17.59 -25.93 6.61
N GLN A 416 17.59 -27.26 6.69
CA GLN A 416 18.76 -28.09 6.38
C GLN A 416 18.98 -28.27 4.88
N TYR A 417 18.00 -27.87 4.07
CA TYR A 417 18.04 -27.92 2.62
C TYR A 417 18.14 -26.49 2.06
N ASP A 418 18.99 -26.29 1.07
CA ASP A 418 19.10 -25.02 0.34
C ASP A 418 17.98 -25.01 -0.72
N LEU A 419 16.86 -24.37 -0.36
CA LEU A 419 15.59 -24.38 -1.10
C LEU A 419 15.41 -23.16 -1.98
#